data_AF-A0A668VBN9-F1
#
_entry.id   AF-A0A668VBN9-F1
#
_cell.length_a   1.000
_cell.length_b   1.000
_cell.length_c   1.000
_cell.angle_alpha   90.00
_cell.angle_beta   90.00
_cell.angle_gamma   90.00
#
_symmetry.space_group_name_H-M   'P 1'
#
loop_
_entity.id
_entity.type
_entity.pdbx_description
1 polymer ?
#
loop_
_entity_poly.entity_id
_entity_poly.type
_entity_poly.pdbx_seq_one_letter_code
_entity_poly.pdbx_strand_id
1 'polypeptide(L)'
;GWTWSGGRCFIFDSSQKNWTDAESSCETLGGHLASFHSTAEYTFIRRLIYTAAGSYKEAWVGGRKNVSETVWMWSDGSKFDFPNWARGQPDNAGGNNCIQINFQGRN
;
A
#
# COMPACT_ATOMS: atom_id res chain seq x y z
N GLY A 1 -0.44 -17.25 -1.68
CA GLY A 1 0.18 -17.53 -0.36
C GLY A 1 1.15 -16.44 -0.01
N TRP A 2 1.70 -16.45 1.21
CA TRP A 2 2.70 -15.47 1.66
C TRP A 2 4.02 -15.60 0.88
N THR A 3 4.68 -14.48 0.61
CA THR A 3 5.98 -14.37 -0.06
C THR A 3 6.95 -13.60 0.82
N TRP A 4 8.14 -14.17 1.06
CA TRP A 4 9.18 -13.58 1.88
C TRP A 4 10.02 -12.56 1.09
N SER A 5 10.28 -11.39 1.68
CA SER A 5 11.20 -10.39 1.15
C SER A 5 11.70 -9.47 2.25
N GLY A 6 13.00 -9.20 2.30
CA GLY A 6 13.58 -8.18 3.20
C GLY A 6 13.30 -8.38 4.69
N GLY A 7 13.11 -9.61 5.17
CA GLY A 7 12.79 -9.87 6.58
C GLY A 7 11.30 -9.85 6.92
N ARG A 8 10.42 -9.67 5.92
CA ARG A 8 8.97 -9.58 6.09
C ARG A 8 8.23 -10.53 5.14
N CYS A 9 7.00 -10.89 5.51
CA CYS A 9 6.10 -11.67 4.68
C CYS A 9 5.05 -10.74 4.04
N PHE A 10 4.76 -10.96 2.76
CA PHE A 10 3.74 -10.20 2.03
C PHE A 10 2.75 -11.13 1.33
N ILE A 11 1.49 -10.75 1.26
CA ILE A 11 0.47 -11.44 0.48
C ILE A 11 -0.37 -10.41 -0.26
N PHE A 12 -0.73 -10.72 -1.51
CA PHE A 12 -1.70 -9.93 -2.26
C PHE A 12 -3.08 -10.57 -2.12
N ASP A 13 -4.04 -9.82 -1.58
CA ASP A 13 -5.46 -10.16 -1.57
C ASP A 13 -6.13 -9.44 -2.76
N SER A 14 -6.71 -10.22 -3.68
CA SER A 14 -7.35 -9.69 -4.88
C SER A 14 -8.80 -9.22 -4.66
N SER A 15 -9.36 -9.41 -3.46
CA SER A 15 -10.72 -8.99 -3.13
C SER A 15 -10.87 -7.46 -3.14
N GLN A 16 -11.98 -6.96 -3.68
CA GLN A 16 -12.27 -5.54 -3.71
C GLN A 16 -12.85 -5.10 -2.36
N LYS A 17 -12.16 -4.17 -1.70
CA LYS A 17 -12.48 -3.64 -0.38
C LYS A 17 -12.20 -2.13 -0.36
N ASN A 18 -12.87 -1.40 0.54
CA ASN A 18 -12.38 -0.07 0.91
C ASN A 18 -11.11 -0.23 1.77
N TRP A 19 -10.37 0.87 1.99
CA TRP A 19 -9.10 0.81 2.71
C TRP A 19 -9.23 0.24 4.13
N THR A 20 -10.29 0.62 4.87
CA THR A 20 -10.53 0.18 6.24
C THR A 20 -10.78 -1.33 6.32
N ASP A 21 -11.61 -1.87 5.43
CA ASP A 21 -11.91 -3.31 5.38
C ASP A 21 -10.68 -4.11 4.92
N ALA A 22 -9.86 -3.54 4.04
CA ALA A 22 -8.60 -4.14 3.60
C ALA A 22 -7.59 -4.22 4.75
N GLU A 23 -7.44 -3.13 5.52
CA GLU A 23 -6.60 -3.11 6.74
C GLU A 23 -7.08 -4.14 7.77
N SER A 24 -8.37 -4.14 8.09
CA SER A 24 -8.94 -5.10 9.05
C SER A 24 -8.75 -6.56 8.61
N SER A 25 -8.77 -6.81 7.30
CA SER A 25 -8.46 -8.14 6.75
C SER A 25 -6.99 -8.52 6.99
N CYS A 26 -6.05 -7.59 6.80
CA CYS A 26 -4.64 -7.81 7.09
C CYS A 26 -4.39 -8.01 8.59
N GLU A 27 -5.05 -7.24 9.46
CA GLU A 27 -4.99 -7.39 10.92
C GLU A 27 -5.46 -8.77 11.37
N THR A 28 -6.55 -9.27 10.78
CA THR A 28 -7.07 -10.63 11.05
C THR A 28 -6.06 -11.73 10.66
N LEU A 29 -5.19 -11.46 9.68
CA LEU A 29 -4.12 -12.35 9.26
C LEU A 29 -2.83 -12.19 10.09
N GLY A 30 -2.84 -11.33 11.12
CA GLY A 30 -1.69 -11.06 11.98
C GLY A 30 -0.67 -10.09 11.38
N GLY A 31 -1.08 -9.24 10.43
CA GLY A 31 -0.24 -8.21 9.82
C GLY A 31 -0.99 -6.90 9.59
N HIS A 32 -0.47 -6.06 8.70
CA HIS A 32 -1.06 -4.78 8.31
C HIS A 32 -0.99 -4.63 6.78
N LEU A 33 -1.74 -3.70 6.19
CA LEU A 33 -1.50 -3.33 4.79
C LEU A 33 -0.04 -2.90 4.63
N ALA A 34 0.55 -3.29 3.49
CA ALA A 34 1.99 -3.18 3.30
C ALA A 34 2.49 -1.71 3.39
N SER A 35 3.60 -1.52 4.10
CA SER A 35 4.46 -0.34 4.06
C SER A 35 5.68 -0.60 3.19
N PHE A 36 6.31 0.45 2.67
CA PHE A 36 7.58 0.34 1.96
C PHE A 36 8.51 1.50 2.33
N HIS A 37 9.79 1.17 2.51
CA HIS A 37 10.84 2.08 2.99
C HIS A 37 12.03 2.17 2.03
N SER A 38 11.91 1.53 0.85
CA SER A 38 12.94 1.58 -0.19
C SER A 38 12.35 1.32 -1.56
N THR A 39 13.09 1.72 -2.60
CA THR A 39 12.76 1.40 -3.99
C THR A 39 12.71 -0.11 -4.23
N ALA A 40 13.55 -0.88 -3.54
CA ALA A 40 13.58 -2.34 -3.66
C ALA A 40 12.28 -2.97 -3.15
N GLU A 41 11.79 -2.55 -1.98
CA GLU A 41 10.53 -3.01 -1.42
C GLU A 41 9.33 -2.58 -2.25
N TYR A 42 9.29 -1.30 -2.66
CA TYR A 42 8.27 -0.80 -3.58
C TYR A 42 8.21 -1.63 -4.86
N THR A 43 9.36 -1.90 -5.48
CA THR A 43 9.44 -2.73 -6.70
C THR A 43 9.01 -4.18 -6.45
N PHE A 44 9.40 -4.75 -5.31
CA PHE A 44 9.00 -6.10 -4.91
C PHE A 44 7.48 -6.22 -4.77
N ILE A 45 6.82 -5.30 -4.06
CA ILE A 45 5.36 -5.31 -3.87
C ILE A 45 4.65 -5.20 -5.22
N ARG A 46 5.12 -4.33 -6.12
CA ARG A 46 4.56 -4.21 -7.48
C ARG A 46 4.66 -5.51 -8.27
N ARG A 47 5.82 -6.19 -8.18
CA ARG A 47 6.02 -7.49 -8.83
C ARG A 47 5.13 -8.57 -8.21
N LEU A 48 4.96 -8.58 -6.89
CA LEU A 48 4.07 -9.52 -6.22
C LEU A 48 2.63 -9.39 -6.75
N ILE A 49 2.14 -8.15 -6.90
CA ILE A 49 0.83 -7.88 -7.50
C ILE A 49 0.78 -8.37 -8.96
N TYR A 50 1.80 -8.06 -9.76
CA TYR A 50 1.87 -8.50 -11.15
C TYR A 50 1.84 -10.03 -11.27
N THR A 51 2.64 -10.73 -10.48
CA THR A 51 2.70 -12.21 -10.48
C THR A 51 1.35 -12.81 -10.06
N ALA A 52 0.66 -12.21 -9.09
CA ALA A 52 -0.60 -12.74 -8.59
C ALA A 52 -1.82 -12.38 -9.46
N ALA A 53 -1.82 -11.20 -10.10
CA ALA A 53 -2.96 -10.65 -10.83
C ALA A 53 -2.77 -10.60 -12.36
N GLY A 54 -1.59 -10.95 -12.87
CA GLY A 54 -1.22 -10.84 -14.29
C GLY A 54 -1.02 -9.41 -14.80
N SER A 55 -1.10 -8.41 -13.93
CA SER A 55 -0.98 -6.98 -14.27
C SER A 55 -0.61 -6.14 -13.04
N TYR A 56 -0.12 -4.92 -13.25
CA TYR A 56 0.14 -3.95 -12.17
C TYR A 56 -1.16 -3.30 -11.70
N LYS A 57 -2.07 -4.13 -11.17
CA LYS A 57 -3.36 -3.69 -10.66
C LYS A 57 -3.16 -2.70 -9.51
N GLU A 58 -4.03 -1.71 -9.43
CA GLU A 58 -4.10 -0.83 -8.27
C GLU A 58 -4.47 -1.64 -7.02
N ALA A 59 -3.78 -1.35 -5.92
CA ALA A 59 -4.01 -2.03 -4.65
C ALA A 59 -3.82 -1.06 -3.48
N TRP A 60 -4.54 -1.29 -2.40
CA TRP A 60 -4.34 -0.55 -1.16
C TRP A 60 -3.00 -0.92 -0.52
N VAL A 61 -2.36 0.08 0.06
CA VAL A 61 -1.19 -0.05 0.94
C VAL A 61 -1.46 0.71 2.24
N GLY A 62 -0.65 0.50 3.28
CA GLY A 62 -0.97 0.97 4.64
C GLY A 62 -0.94 2.48 4.84
N GLY A 63 -0.68 3.24 3.78
CA GLY A 63 -0.54 4.68 3.87
C GLY A 63 -1.88 5.35 4.08
N ARG A 64 -2.00 6.14 5.14
CA ARG A 64 -3.18 6.95 5.44
C ARG A 64 -2.77 8.34 5.95
N LYS A 65 -3.55 9.35 5.60
CA LYS A 65 -3.40 10.72 6.10
C LYS A 65 -4.21 10.87 7.38
N ASN A 66 -3.56 11.33 8.45
CA ASN A 66 -4.25 11.78 9.64
C ASN A 66 -4.86 13.16 9.37
N VAL A 67 -6.19 13.25 9.39
CA VAL A 67 -6.94 14.46 8.99
C VAL A 67 -6.67 15.62 9.94
N SER A 68 -6.43 15.36 11.22
CA SER A 68 -6.13 16.40 12.22
C SER A 68 -4.70 16.96 12.08
N GLU A 69 -3.75 16.12 11.69
CA GLU A 69 -2.31 16.47 11.71
C GLU A 69 -1.78 16.84 10.32
N THR A 70 -2.51 16.55 9.25
CA THR A 70 -2.06 16.73 7.85
C THR A 70 -0.83 15.88 7.50
N VAL A 71 -0.48 14.90 8.34
CA VAL A 71 0.69 14.01 8.18
C VAL A 71 0.25 12.65 7.62
N TRP A 72 1.10 12.08 6.76
CA TRP A 72 0.95 10.71 6.27
C TRP A 72 1.65 9.72 7.21
N MET A 73 1.02 8.58 7.43
CA MET A 73 1.51 7.50 8.29
C MET A 73 1.25 6.14 7.64
N TRP A 74 2.06 5.15 8.00
CA TRP A 74 1.79 3.75 7.71
C TRP A 74 0.97 3.12 8.84
N SER A 75 -0.01 2.28 8.51
CA SER A 75 -0.88 1.62 9.48
C SER A 75 -0.14 0.64 10.41
N ASP A 76 0.99 0.10 9.97
CA ASP A 76 1.87 -0.75 10.76
C ASP A 76 2.71 0.00 11.82
N GLY A 77 2.54 1.32 11.92
CA GLY A 77 3.27 2.19 12.86
C GLY A 77 4.71 2.50 12.45
N SER A 78 5.16 2.01 11.29
CA SER A 78 6.48 2.34 10.75
C SER A 78 6.56 3.81 10.31
N LYS A 79 7.78 4.32 10.21
CA LYS A 79 8.02 5.72 9.81
C LYS A 79 7.57 5.93 8.37
N PHE A 80 6.82 7.00 8.13
CA PHE A 80 6.54 7.46 6.77
C PHE A 80 7.76 8.18 6.17
N ASP A 81 8.68 7.42 5.58
CA ASP A 81 9.98 7.90 5.08
C ASP A 81 10.17 7.71 3.57
N PHE A 82 9.19 7.14 2.88
CA PHE A 82 9.25 6.91 1.43
C PHE A 82 8.04 7.55 0.71
N PRO A 83 8.03 8.88 0.54
CA PRO A 83 6.99 9.57 -0.22
C PRO A 83 7.21 9.34 -1.73
N ASN A 84 6.54 8.34 -2.29
CA ASN A 84 6.64 8.01 -3.72
C ASN A 84 5.32 8.28 -4.46
N TRP A 85 5.01 9.56 -4.61
CA TRP A 85 3.76 10.01 -5.21
C TRP A 85 3.80 10.00 -6.73
N ALA A 86 2.69 9.62 -7.36
CA ALA A 86 2.49 9.83 -8.78
C ALA A 86 2.49 11.34 -9.09
N ARG A 87 2.80 11.72 -10.34
CA ARG A 87 2.80 13.14 -10.75
C ARG A 87 1.43 13.77 -10.45
N GLY A 88 1.41 14.82 -9.65
CA GLY A 88 0.19 15.52 -9.23
C GLY A 88 -0.43 14.98 -7.95
N GLN A 89 0.13 13.92 -7.34
CA GLN A 89 -0.30 13.41 -6.03
C GLN A 89 0.65 13.89 -4.92
N PRO A 90 0.17 14.01 -3.67
CA PRO A 90 -1.22 13.90 -3.25
C PRO A 90 -2.00 15.20 -3.56
N ASP A 91 -3.07 15.14 -4.36
CA ASP A 91 -3.90 16.31 -4.71
C ASP A 91 -5.08 16.53 -3.73
N ASN A 92 -5.27 15.63 -2.76
CA ASN A 92 -6.45 15.55 -1.91
C ASN A 92 -7.78 15.52 -2.72
N ALA A 93 -7.75 15.15 -3.99
CA ALA A 93 -8.96 15.12 -4.82
C ALA A 93 -9.94 14.08 -4.24
N GLY A 94 -11.17 14.52 -3.98
CA GLY A 94 -12.23 13.66 -3.44
C GLY A 94 -12.10 13.29 -1.96
N GLY A 95 -11.19 13.91 -1.20
CA GLY A 95 -11.03 13.60 0.23
C GLY A 95 -10.38 12.22 0.50
N ASN A 96 -9.72 11.64 -0.50
CA ASN A 96 -9.04 10.36 -0.37
C ASN A 96 -7.80 10.50 0.52
N ASN A 97 -7.92 10.04 1.76
CA ASN A 97 -6.86 10.05 2.77
C ASN A 97 -6.08 8.73 2.81
N CYS A 98 -6.10 7.93 1.75
CA CYS A 98 -5.53 6.57 1.71
C CYS A 98 -4.63 6.40 0.47
N ILE A 99 -3.54 5.64 0.59
CA ILE A 99 -2.57 5.44 -0.49
C ILE A 99 -2.89 4.15 -1.26
N GLN A 100 -2.83 4.26 -2.59
CA GLN A 100 -2.82 3.13 -3.51
C GLN A 100 -1.46 3.02 -4.20
N ILE A 101 -1.00 1.80 -4.44
CA ILE A 101 0.13 1.50 -5.30
C ILE A 101 -0.35 1.24 -6.74
N ASN A 102 0.55 1.43 -7.72
CA ASN A 102 0.27 1.29 -9.16
C ASN A 102 -0.83 2.22 -9.69
N PHE A 103 -1.04 3.38 -9.07
CA PHE A 103 -2.03 4.36 -9.50
C PHE A 103 -1.90 4.68 -11.01
N GLN A 104 -3.01 4.61 -11.73
CA GLN A 104 -3.14 4.74 -13.19
C GLN A 104 -2.35 3.71 -14.01
N GLY A 105 -2.01 2.55 -13.43
CA GLY A 105 -1.30 1.48 -14.13
C GLY A 105 0.12 1.87 -14.58
N ARG A 106 0.75 2.85 -13.92
CA ARG A 106 2.12 3.25 -14.26
C ARG A 106 3.10 2.11 -13.99
N ASN A 107 3.85 1.74 -15.03
CA ASN A 107 5.06 0.91 -14.97
C ASN A 107 6.25 1.70 -14.46
#